data_AF-A0A383DPA3-F1
#
_entry.id   AF-A0A383DPA3-F1
#
_cell.length_a   1.000
_cell.length_b   1.000
_cell.length_c   1.000
_cell.angle_alpha   90.00
_cell.angle_beta   90.00
_cell.angle_gamma   90.00
#
_symmetry.space_group_name_H-M   'P 1'
#
loop_
_entity.id
_entity.type
_entity.pdbx_description
1 polymer ?
#
loop_
_entity_poly.entity_id
_entity_poly.type
_entity_poly.pdbx_seq_one_letter_code
_entity_poly.pdbx_strand_id
1 'polypeptide(L)'
;EYEVRRFLKASDNNRKQNLKLEATNAIASPLVQLLVSASLALITWLALDPTVLLAMSPGGFVAFFGAAGMLAKPVRQLSEINSQIQKGLAAASDIFDQLDEEPEKNEGTHETDKIKGSIEFKDLSFSYDSSSAEVLTDINLTINPGETVAFVGRSGAGKTSLVSLIPRFYGNFKGEINIDGISVEDYEINNLRSHISLVGQNITLFNDTINKNISYGEIEENFKKIQSAAKKANA
;
A
#
# COMPACT_ATOMS: atom_id res chain seq x y z
N GLU A 1 30.84 10.30 1.16
CA GLU A 1 30.86 10.50 2.64
C GLU A 1 29.54 10.89 3.27
N TYR A 2 28.77 11.84 2.70
CA TYR A 2 27.47 12.25 3.23
C TYR A 2 26.47 11.08 3.36
N GLU A 3 26.25 10.33 2.26
CA GLU A 3 25.32 9.19 2.27
C GLU A 3 25.75 8.07 3.22
N VAL A 4 27.06 7.84 3.33
CA VAL A 4 27.63 6.87 4.29
C VAL A 4 27.28 7.28 5.71
N ARG A 5 27.44 8.57 6.08
CA ARG A 5 27.05 9.08 7.40
C ARG A 5 25.55 9.00 7.65
N ARG A 6 24.72 9.30 6.65
CA ARG A 6 23.25 9.18 6.75
C ARG A 6 22.83 7.74 7.01
N PHE A 7 23.37 6.79 6.25
CA PHE A 7 23.11 5.36 6.44
C PHE A 7 23.56 4.87 7.82
N LEU A 8 24.78 5.22 8.25
CA LEU A 8 25.28 4.83 9.57
C LEU A 8 24.42 5.37 10.70
N LYS A 9 23.90 6.61 10.57
CA LYS A 9 22.97 7.19 11.55
C LYS A 9 21.63 6.45 11.59
N ALA A 10 21.06 6.10 10.43
CA ALA A 10 19.82 5.33 10.36
C ALA A 10 20.00 3.91 10.93
N SER A 11 21.12 3.26 10.61
CA SER A 11 21.48 1.94 11.12
C SER A 11 21.68 1.94 12.64
N ASP A 12 22.38 2.94 13.20
CA ASP A 12 22.57 3.05 14.64
C ASP A 12 21.25 3.36 15.38
N ASN A 13 20.35 4.14 14.78
CA ASN A 13 19.01 4.35 15.31
C ASN A 13 18.20 3.03 15.35
N ASN A 14 18.20 2.26 14.25
CA ASN A 14 17.54 0.96 14.20
C ASN A 14 18.13 -0.01 15.23
N ARG A 15 19.47 -0.07 15.34
CA ARG A 15 20.17 -0.87 16.35
C ARG A 15 19.75 -0.48 17.77
N LYS A 16 19.71 0.82 18.08
CA LYS A 16 19.28 1.31 19.41
C LYS A 16 17.84 0.94 19.72
N GLN A 17 16.92 1.06 18.75
CA GLN A 17 15.52 0.68 18.94
C GLN A 17 15.38 -0.84 19.16
N ASN A 18 16.05 -1.65 18.36
CA ASN A 18 16.07 -3.11 18.53
C ASN A 18 16.67 -3.51 19.88
N LEU A 19 17.80 -2.92 20.28
CA LEU A 19 18.40 -3.20 21.59
C LEU A 19 17.49 -2.78 22.75
N LYS A 20 16.74 -1.69 22.65
CA LYS A 20 15.74 -1.31 23.67
C LYS A 20 14.61 -2.34 23.77
N LEU A 21 14.11 -2.81 22.63
CA LEU A 21 13.08 -3.84 22.58
C LEU A 21 13.57 -5.16 23.18
N GLU A 22 14.76 -5.62 22.78
CA GLU A 22 15.37 -6.83 23.31
C GLU A 22 15.72 -6.72 24.79
N ALA A 23 16.23 -5.57 25.25
CA ALA A 23 16.50 -5.36 26.67
C ALA A 23 15.20 -5.42 27.51
N THR A 24 14.10 -4.86 26.98
CA THR A 24 12.80 -4.90 27.65
C THR A 24 12.27 -6.34 27.73
N ASN A 25 12.38 -7.10 26.64
CA ASN A 25 11.99 -8.51 26.62
C ASN A 25 12.88 -9.38 27.53
N ALA A 26 14.19 -9.12 27.56
CA ALA A 26 15.15 -9.89 28.33
C ALA A 26 14.97 -9.75 29.84
N ILE A 27 14.40 -8.64 30.34
CA ILE A 27 14.11 -8.43 31.77
C ILE A 27 12.91 -9.27 32.24
N ALA A 28 11.96 -9.58 31.35
CA ALA A 28 10.73 -10.28 31.73
C ALA A 28 11.01 -11.71 32.26
N SER A 29 11.88 -12.48 31.60
CA SER A 29 12.15 -13.87 32.01
C SER A 29 12.82 -13.99 33.39
N PRO A 30 13.90 -13.25 33.71
CA PRO A 30 14.49 -13.26 35.05
C PRO A 30 13.51 -12.80 36.14
N LEU A 31 12.65 -11.82 35.85
CA LEU A 31 11.66 -11.33 36.81
C LEU A 31 10.62 -12.42 37.14
N VAL A 32 10.10 -13.13 36.13
CA VAL A 32 9.20 -14.27 36.34
C VAL A 32 9.92 -15.39 37.11
N GLN A 33 11.17 -15.69 36.78
CA GLN A 33 11.95 -16.72 37.47
C GLN A 33 12.20 -16.37 38.95
N LEU A 34 12.48 -15.09 39.26
CA LEU A 34 12.59 -14.61 40.65
C LEU A 34 11.27 -14.76 41.41
N LEU A 35 10.14 -14.39 40.80
CA LEU A 35 8.82 -14.55 41.42
C LEU A 35 8.49 -16.02 41.67
N VAL A 36 8.75 -16.91 40.71
CA VAL A 36 8.56 -18.35 40.86
C VAL A 36 9.48 -18.91 41.94
N SER A 37 10.75 -18.51 41.96
CA SER A 37 11.73 -18.98 42.96
C SER A 37 11.37 -18.50 44.37
N ALA A 38 10.94 -17.25 44.51
CA ALA A 38 10.45 -16.69 45.77
C ALA A 38 9.17 -17.40 46.25
N SER A 39 8.25 -17.69 45.32
CA SER A 39 7.03 -18.44 45.61
C SER A 39 7.35 -19.87 46.08
N LEU A 40 8.24 -20.57 45.38
CA LEU A 40 8.69 -21.92 45.77
C LEU A 40 9.43 -21.91 47.10
N ALA A 41 10.27 -20.89 47.37
CA ALA A 41 10.96 -20.74 48.65
C ALA A 41 9.95 -20.53 49.80
N LEU A 42 8.94 -19.68 49.60
CA LEU A 42 7.87 -19.44 50.56
C LEU A 42 7.03 -20.70 50.81
N ILE A 43 6.65 -21.40 49.74
CA ILE A 43 5.93 -22.67 49.83
C ILE A 43 6.76 -23.70 50.60
N THR A 44 8.06 -23.81 50.30
CA THR A 44 8.96 -24.74 50.99
C THR A 44 9.06 -24.41 52.47
N TRP A 45 9.17 -23.13 52.81
CA TRP A 45 9.19 -22.66 54.19
C TRP A 45 7.88 -22.97 54.93
N LEU A 46 6.72 -22.75 54.31
CA LEU A 46 5.41 -23.13 54.88
C LEU A 46 5.25 -24.65 55.01
N ALA A 47 5.76 -25.41 54.06
CA ALA A 47 5.69 -26.87 54.09
C ALA A 47 6.59 -27.50 55.16
N LEU A 48 7.60 -26.77 55.65
CA LEU A 48 8.43 -27.16 56.80
C LEU A 48 7.69 -27.00 58.14
N ASP A 49 6.51 -26.36 58.16
CA ASP A 49 5.70 -26.29 59.38
C ASP A 49 5.18 -27.69 59.76
N PRO A 50 5.37 -28.14 61.02
CA PRO A 50 4.98 -29.48 61.47
C PRO A 50 3.50 -29.80 61.27
N THR A 51 2.61 -28.80 61.31
CA THR A 51 1.16 -29.02 61.13
C THR A 51 0.81 -29.38 59.69
N VAL A 52 1.54 -28.84 58.72
CA VAL A 52 1.37 -29.11 57.28
C VAL A 52 2.06 -30.42 56.90
N LEU A 53 3.27 -30.65 57.44
CA LEU A 53 4.08 -31.86 57.20
C LEU A 53 3.38 -33.14 57.65
N LEU A 54 2.63 -33.09 58.75
CA LEU A 54 1.87 -34.23 59.28
C LEU A 54 0.54 -34.48 58.56
N ALA A 55 0.03 -33.48 57.83
CA ALA A 55 -1.24 -33.56 57.09
C ALA A 55 -1.06 -33.97 55.61
N MET A 56 0.16 -33.91 55.06
CA MET A 56 0.43 -34.23 53.65
C MET A 56 1.09 -35.60 53.46
N SER A 57 0.72 -36.30 52.39
CA SER A 57 1.46 -37.49 51.94
C SER A 57 2.68 -37.10 51.09
N PRO A 58 3.75 -37.91 51.05
CA PRO A 58 4.90 -37.67 50.17
C PRO A 58 4.52 -37.50 48.70
N GLY A 59 3.52 -38.24 48.22
CA GLY A 59 3.00 -38.12 46.85
C GLY A 59 2.26 -36.80 46.61
N GLY A 60 1.46 -36.33 47.59
CA GLY A 60 0.79 -35.04 47.52
C GLY A 60 1.77 -33.86 47.48
N PHE A 61 2.88 -33.97 48.22
CA PHE A 61 3.97 -33.00 48.20
C PHE A 61 4.63 -32.91 46.81
N VAL A 62 5.05 -34.05 46.24
CA VAL A 62 5.67 -34.08 44.90
C VAL A 62 4.72 -33.57 43.81
N ALA A 63 3.44 -33.95 43.88
CA ALA A 63 2.42 -33.49 42.92
C ALA A 63 2.20 -31.98 42.98
N PHE A 64 2.14 -31.40 44.19
CA PHE A 64 1.97 -29.96 44.38
C PHE A 64 3.16 -29.16 43.83
N PHE A 65 4.38 -29.55 44.17
CA PHE A 65 5.59 -28.88 43.67
C PHE A 65 5.78 -29.06 42.16
N GLY A 66 5.44 -30.23 41.62
CA GLY A 66 5.42 -30.47 40.18
C GLY A 66 4.45 -29.54 39.46
N ALA A 67 3.22 -29.43 39.96
CA ALA A 67 2.20 -28.54 39.40
C ALA A 67 2.58 -27.04 39.53
N ALA A 68 3.13 -26.63 40.68
CA ALA A 68 3.61 -25.26 40.89
C ALA A 68 4.76 -24.91 39.93
N GLY A 69 5.69 -25.84 39.69
CA GLY A 69 6.77 -25.66 38.71
C GLY A 69 6.27 -25.50 37.28
N MET A 70 5.16 -26.16 36.91
CA MET A 70 4.56 -26.06 35.58
C MET A 70 3.95 -24.67 35.29
N LEU A 71 3.58 -23.89 36.32
CA LEU A 71 3.01 -22.54 36.14
C LEU A 71 4.02 -21.51 35.59
N ALA A 72 5.32 -21.74 35.76
CA ALA A 72 6.36 -20.82 35.29
C ALA A 72 6.30 -20.60 33.76
N LYS A 73 6.04 -21.67 32.99
CA LYS A 73 6.03 -21.60 31.52
C LYS A 73 4.83 -20.80 30.98
N PRO A 74 3.57 -21.06 31.36
CA PRO A 74 2.43 -20.24 30.94
C PRO A 74 2.57 -18.76 31.34
N VAL A 75 3.04 -18.47 32.55
CA VAL A 75 3.24 -17.08 33.01
C VAL A 75 4.28 -16.36 32.14
N ARG A 76 5.39 -17.03 31.80
CA ARG A 76 6.40 -16.48 30.88
C ARG A 76 5.82 -16.26 29.47
N GLN A 77 5.07 -17.23 28.93
CA GLN A 77 4.48 -17.12 27.60
C GLN A 77 3.51 -15.94 27.48
N LEU A 78 2.68 -15.70 28.50
CA LEU A 78 1.80 -14.53 28.55
C LEU A 78 2.57 -13.21 28.49
N SER A 79 3.75 -13.14 29.14
CA SER A 79 4.60 -11.95 29.10
C SER A 79 5.24 -11.71 27.72
N GLU A 80 5.63 -12.77 27.01
CA GLU A 80 6.28 -12.66 25.70
C GLU A 80 5.29 -12.34 24.56
N ILE A 81 4.02 -12.77 24.68
CA ILE A 81 2.96 -12.55 23.68
C ILE A 81 2.71 -11.05 23.43
N ASN A 82 2.84 -10.19 24.44
CA ASN A 82 2.58 -8.75 24.29
C ASN A 82 3.44 -8.12 23.17
N SER A 83 4.72 -8.52 23.06
CA SER A 83 5.62 -8.01 22.01
C SER A 83 5.18 -8.47 20.61
N GLN A 84 4.67 -9.70 20.49
CA GLN A 84 4.17 -10.23 19.21
C GLN A 84 2.90 -9.50 18.78
N ILE A 85 1.98 -9.26 19.71
CA ILE A 85 0.75 -8.49 19.44
C ILE A 85 1.11 -7.08 18.97
N GLN A 86 2.02 -6.39 19.65
CA GLN A 86 2.44 -5.03 19.26
C GLN A 86 3.05 -4.98 17.86
N LYS A 87 3.91 -5.94 17.50
CA LYS A 87 4.47 -6.05 16.14
C LYS A 87 3.38 -6.30 15.10
N GLY A 88 2.42 -7.17 15.42
CA GLY A 88 1.27 -7.45 14.56
C GLY A 88 0.39 -6.22 14.34
N LEU A 89 0.10 -5.46 15.40
CA LEU A 89 -0.65 -4.21 15.32
C LEU A 89 0.06 -3.14 14.49
N ALA A 90 1.38 -2.99 14.64
CA ALA A 90 2.15 -2.04 13.85
C ALA A 90 2.09 -2.39 12.34
N ALA A 91 2.31 -3.66 11.98
CA ALA A 91 2.21 -4.10 10.60
C ALA A 91 0.77 -4.00 10.04
N ALA A 92 -0.24 -4.23 10.89
CA ALA A 92 -1.63 -4.08 10.50
C ALA A 92 -1.99 -2.62 10.25
N SER A 93 -1.44 -1.67 11.03
CA SER A 93 -1.65 -0.24 10.81
C SER A 93 -1.28 0.17 9.39
N ASP A 94 -0.09 -0.21 8.91
CA ASP A 94 0.37 0.13 7.55
C ASP A 94 -0.58 -0.44 6.47
N ILE A 95 -1.14 -1.64 6.70
CA ILE A 95 -2.10 -2.26 5.78
C ILE A 95 -3.44 -1.52 5.81
N PHE A 96 -3.94 -1.17 7.00
CA PHE A 96 -5.20 -0.46 7.14
C PHE A 96 -5.10 0.97 6.60
N ASP A 97 -3.99 1.66 6.82
CA ASP A 97 -3.73 2.98 6.23
C ASP A 97 -3.84 2.93 4.69
N GLN A 98 -3.32 1.88 4.06
CA GLN A 98 -3.42 1.70 2.60
C GLN A 98 -4.82 1.31 2.13
N LEU A 99 -5.60 0.59 2.94
CA LEU A 99 -6.98 0.19 2.64
C LEU A 99 -7.97 1.33 2.85
N ASP A 100 -7.66 2.25 3.77
CA ASP A 100 -8.48 3.42 4.10
C ASP A 100 -8.22 4.61 3.15
N GLU A 101 -7.23 4.53 2.26
CA GLU A 101 -6.98 5.52 1.21
C GLU A 101 -8.20 5.63 0.28
N GLU A 102 -8.63 6.86 -0.02
CA GLU A 102 -9.77 7.06 -0.91
C GLU A 102 -9.46 6.57 -2.33
N PRO A 103 -10.31 5.71 -2.94
CA PRO A 103 -10.12 5.30 -4.31
C PRO A 103 -10.34 6.47 -5.28
N GLU A 104 -9.88 6.30 -6.51
CA GLU A 104 -10.14 7.26 -7.59
C GLU A 104 -11.64 7.54 -7.72
N LYS A 105 -12.00 8.83 -7.72
CA LYS A 105 -13.41 9.26 -7.81
C LYS A 105 -14.02 8.87 -9.15
N ASN A 106 -15.09 8.08 -9.09
CA ASN A 106 -15.87 7.65 -10.25
C ASN A 106 -17.36 7.92 -10.01
N GLU A 107 -17.73 9.19 -9.95
CA GLU A 107 -19.11 9.65 -9.71
C GLU A 107 -19.90 9.87 -11.01
N GLY A 108 -19.22 9.87 -12.16
CA GLY A 108 -19.83 10.00 -13.47
C GLY A 108 -20.70 8.80 -13.84
N THR A 109 -21.82 9.05 -14.51
CA THR A 109 -22.81 8.02 -14.88
C THR A 109 -23.04 7.92 -16.39
N HIS A 110 -22.41 8.79 -17.17
CA HIS A 110 -22.54 8.79 -18.61
C HIS A 110 -21.70 7.66 -19.22
N GLU A 111 -22.35 6.83 -20.03
CA GLU A 111 -21.72 5.77 -20.81
C GLU A 111 -22.15 5.86 -22.26
N THR A 112 -21.23 5.59 -23.18
CA THR A 112 -21.50 5.48 -24.61
C THR A 112 -20.70 4.36 -25.24
N ASP A 113 -21.28 3.73 -26.27
CA ASP A 113 -20.58 2.73 -27.09
C ASP A 113 -19.64 3.36 -28.12
N LYS A 114 -19.85 4.64 -28.45
CA LYS A 114 -19.09 5.34 -29.49
C LYS A 114 -18.93 6.81 -29.16
N ILE A 115 -17.74 7.33 -29.44
CA ILE A 115 -17.45 8.76 -29.47
C ILE A 115 -17.16 9.21 -30.91
N LYS A 116 -17.52 10.45 -31.24
CA LYS A 116 -17.10 11.14 -32.46
C LYS A 116 -15.64 11.60 -32.35
N GLY A 117 -15.18 11.90 -31.13
CA GLY A 117 -13.80 12.26 -30.83
C GLY A 117 -13.49 13.75 -30.88
N SER A 118 -14.51 14.60 -30.67
CA SER A 118 -14.29 16.03 -30.45
C SER A 118 -13.77 16.23 -29.02
N ILE A 119 -12.67 16.95 -28.83
CA ILE A 119 -12.11 17.25 -27.50
C ILE A 119 -12.03 18.76 -27.34
N GLU A 120 -12.48 19.28 -26.20
CA GLU A 120 -12.48 20.70 -25.91
C GLU A 120 -11.94 20.97 -24.50
N PHE A 121 -10.95 21.84 -24.41
CA PHE A 121 -10.42 22.40 -23.17
C PHE A 121 -10.94 23.83 -23.04
N LYS A 122 -11.59 24.16 -21.92
CA LYS A 122 -12.08 25.53 -21.62
C LYS A 122 -11.48 26.02 -20.33
N ASP A 123 -10.75 27.14 -20.40
CA ASP A 123 -10.13 27.81 -19.27
C ASP A 123 -9.38 26.84 -18.33
N LEU A 124 -8.72 25.84 -18.93
CA LEU A 124 -8.13 24.75 -18.17
C LEU A 124 -6.86 25.20 -17.45
N SER A 125 -6.86 25.08 -16.12
CA SER A 125 -5.69 25.31 -15.27
C SER A 125 -5.45 24.12 -14.34
N PHE A 126 -4.19 23.71 -14.17
CA PHE A 126 -3.85 22.47 -13.44
C PHE A 126 -2.55 22.59 -12.66
N SER A 127 -2.53 22.02 -11.45
CA SER A 127 -1.36 21.79 -10.61
C SER A 127 -1.37 20.35 -10.07
N TYR A 128 -0.21 19.74 -9.86
CA TYR A 128 -0.13 18.36 -9.35
C TYR A 128 -0.57 18.24 -7.89
N ASP A 129 -0.29 19.29 -7.12
CA ASP A 129 -0.74 19.46 -5.75
C ASP A 129 -1.22 20.90 -5.54
N SER A 130 -2.11 21.10 -4.58
CA SER A 130 -2.65 22.41 -4.18
C SER A 130 -1.54 23.37 -3.74
N SER A 131 -0.42 22.82 -3.25
CA SER A 131 0.75 23.56 -2.80
C SER A 131 1.79 23.82 -3.91
N SER A 132 1.61 23.19 -5.09
CA SER A 132 2.56 23.27 -6.19
C SER A 132 2.25 24.41 -7.16
N ALA A 133 3.26 24.86 -7.91
CA ALA A 133 3.05 25.83 -8.97
C ALA A 133 2.14 25.26 -10.06
N GLU A 134 1.31 26.12 -10.65
CA GLU A 134 0.47 25.75 -11.79
C GLU A 134 1.34 25.32 -12.98
N VAL A 135 1.02 24.16 -13.54
CA VAL A 135 1.71 23.54 -14.68
C VAL A 135 1.03 23.93 -15.99
N LEU A 136 -0.29 24.10 -15.96
CA LEU A 136 -1.11 24.59 -17.06
C LEU A 136 -1.92 25.78 -16.54
N THR A 137 -2.06 26.81 -17.37
CA THR A 137 -2.78 28.04 -17.03
C THR A 137 -3.62 28.47 -18.23
N ASP A 138 -4.93 28.62 -18.01
CA ASP A 138 -5.94 29.14 -18.93
C ASP A 138 -5.89 28.53 -20.34
N ILE A 139 -5.74 27.21 -20.43
CA ILE A 139 -5.66 26.50 -21.71
C ILE A 139 -7.04 26.41 -22.34
N ASN A 140 -7.17 27.03 -23.52
CA ASN A 140 -8.35 26.98 -24.36
C ASN A 140 -7.98 26.35 -25.71
N LEU A 141 -8.52 25.18 -26.01
CA LEU A 141 -8.19 24.40 -27.21
C LEU A 141 -9.36 23.51 -27.62
N THR A 142 -9.70 23.53 -28.91
CA THR A 142 -10.67 22.60 -29.50
C THR A 142 -9.97 21.73 -30.53
N ILE A 143 -10.15 20.41 -30.42
CA ILE A 143 -9.64 19.39 -31.34
C ILE A 143 -10.84 18.73 -32.00
N ASN A 144 -10.92 18.83 -33.32
CA ASN A 144 -12.06 18.31 -34.08
C ASN A 144 -11.93 16.80 -34.33
N PRO A 145 -13.05 16.09 -34.56
CA PRO A 145 -13.03 14.69 -34.96
C PRO A 145 -12.10 14.41 -36.13
N GLY A 146 -11.17 13.46 -35.96
CA GLY A 146 -10.18 13.07 -36.98
C GLY A 146 -9.01 14.04 -37.16
N GLU A 147 -8.95 15.11 -36.38
CA GLU A 147 -7.83 16.05 -36.39
C GLU A 147 -6.62 15.47 -35.65
N THR A 148 -5.41 15.74 -36.15
CA THR A 148 -4.16 15.39 -35.48
C THR A 148 -3.48 16.65 -34.98
N VAL A 149 -3.34 16.77 -33.67
CA VAL A 149 -2.72 17.93 -33.00
C VAL A 149 -1.37 17.52 -32.41
N ALA A 150 -0.34 18.30 -32.69
CA ALA A 150 1.01 18.09 -32.15
C ALA A 150 1.34 19.16 -31.10
N PHE A 151 1.59 18.72 -29.86
CA PHE A 151 2.03 19.60 -28.79
C PHE A 151 3.56 19.72 -28.79
N VAL A 152 4.08 20.92 -29.08
CA VAL A 152 5.52 21.20 -29.16
C VAL A 152 5.91 22.26 -28.13
N GLY A 153 7.04 22.06 -27.46
CA GLY A 153 7.52 23.01 -26.45
C GLY A 153 8.67 22.44 -25.63
N ARG A 154 9.31 23.30 -24.83
CA ARG A 154 10.46 22.93 -23.97
C ARG A 154 10.11 21.78 -23.02
N SER A 155 11.12 21.03 -22.57
CA SER A 155 10.93 20.05 -21.49
C SER A 155 10.32 20.72 -20.26
N GLY A 156 9.37 20.05 -19.60
CA GLY A 156 8.64 20.60 -18.45
C GLY A 156 7.50 21.57 -18.76
N ALA A 157 7.25 21.93 -20.03
CA ALA A 157 6.18 22.86 -20.41
C ALA A 157 4.73 22.29 -20.29
N GLY A 158 4.50 21.24 -19.50
CA GLY A 158 3.15 20.72 -19.25
C GLY A 158 2.50 19.86 -20.34
N LYS A 159 3.17 19.60 -21.47
CA LYS A 159 2.62 18.80 -22.60
C LYS A 159 2.07 17.43 -22.17
N THR A 160 2.87 16.66 -21.44
CA THR A 160 2.45 15.35 -20.94
C THR A 160 1.33 15.50 -19.91
N SER A 161 1.39 16.52 -19.05
CA SER A 161 0.32 16.82 -18.09
C SER A 161 -1.01 17.04 -18.79
N LEU A 162 -1.04 17.87 -19.85
CA LEU A 162 -2.26 18.15 -20.62
C LEU A 162 -2.88 16.89 -21.21
N VAL A 163 -2.08 16.01 -21.81
CA VAL A 163 -2.55 14.75 -22.39
C VAL A 163 -3.04 13.78 -21.30
N SER A 164 -2.39 13.74 -20.14
CA SER A 164 -2.78 12.86 -19.02
C SER A 164 -4.10 13.27 -18.34
N LEU A 165 -4.58 14.49 -18.55
CA LEU A 165 -5.87 14.93 -18.02
C LEU A 165 -7.06 14.37 -18.81
N ILE A 166 -6.88 14.08 -20.11
CA ILE A 166 -7.94 13.52 -20.97
C ILE A 166 -8.49 12.19 -20.42
N PRO A 167 -7.68 11.17 -20.08
CA PRO A 167 -8.15 9.93 -19.46
C PRO A 167 -8.40 10.05 -17.94
N ARG A 168 -8.44 11.28 -17.41
CA ARG A 168 -8.61 11.59 -15.98
C ARG A 168 -7.60 10.88 -15.08
N PHE A 169 -6.30 10.90 -15.40
CA PHE A 169 -5.29 10.43 -14.44
C PHE A 169 -5.06 11.39 -13.28
N TYR A 170 -5.53 12.63 -13.42
CA TYR A 170 -5.58 13.63 -12.36
C TYR A 170 -6.95 14.32 -12.39
N GLY A 171 -7.55 14.54 -11.23
CA GLY A 171 -8.88 15.17 -11.10
C GLY A 171 -8.87 16.62 -10.62
N ASN A 172 -7.75 17.14 -10.13
CA ASN A 172 -7.70 18.48 -9.52
C ASN A 172 -7.32 19.56 -10.56
N PHE A 173 -8.21 19.84 -11.51
CA PHE A 173 -8.06 20.96 -12.45
C PHE A 173 -9.22 21.96 -12.32
N LYS A 174 -8.99 23.19 -12.79
CA LYS A 174 -10.02 24.22 -12.96
C LYS A 174 -10.37 24.32 -14.44
N GLY A 175 -11.61 24.72 -14.74
CA GLY A 175 -12.11 24.74 -16.12
C GLY A 175 -12.78 23.43 -16.49
N GLU A 176 -12.93 23.18 -17.79
CA GLU A 176 -13.61 21.99 -18.31
C GLU A 176 -12.77 21.26 -19.34
N ILE A 177 -12.88 19.93 -19.34
CA ILE A 177 -12.41 19.07 -20.42
C ILE A 177 -13.62 18.30 -20.91
N ASN A 178 -14.04 18.55 -22.15
CA ASN A 178 -15.24 17.97 -22.73
C ASN A 178 -14.86 17.02 -23.88
N ILE A 179 -15.48 15.84 -23.91
CA ILE A 179 -15.46 14.92 -25.06
C ILE A 179 -16.86 14.86 -25.63
N ASP A 180 -16.99 15.22 -26.91
CA ASP A 180 -18.27 15.36 -27.62
C ASP A 180 -19.29 16.26 -26.91
N GLY A 181 -18.79 17.28 -26.20
CA GLY A 181 -19.61 18.25 -25.46
C GLY A 181 -20.03 17.81 -24.06
N ILE A 182 -19.54 16.66 -23.58
CA ILE A 182 -19.81 16.14 -22.23
C ILE A 182 -18.52 16.19 -21.42
N SER A 183 -18.59 16.67 -20.17
CA SER A 183 -17.41 16.73 -19.30
C SER A 183 -16.85 15.34 -19.06
N VAL A 184 -15.52 15.20 -19.10
CA VAL A 184 -14.85 13.95 -18.74
C VAL A 184 -15.21 13.49 -17.32
N GLU A 185 -15.56 14.42 -16.42
CA GLU A 185 -15.98 14.13 -15.05
C GLU A 185 -17.33 13.42 -14.98
N ASP A 186 -18.22 13.65 -15.96
CA ASP A 186 -19.57 13.07 -16.03
C ASP A 186 -19.56 11.63 -16.58
N TYR A 187 -18.49 11.21 -17.26
CA TYR A 187 -18.35 9.84 -17.75
C TYR A 187 -18.05 8.87 -16.61
N GLU A 188 -18.60 7.67 -16.69
CA GLU A 188 -18.06 6.51 -15.98
C GLU A 188 -16.63 6.26 -16.48
N ILE A 189 -15.69 6.10 -15.56
CA ILE A 189 -14.27 6.19 -15.86
C ILE A 189 -13.74 5.06 -16.77
N ASN A 190 -14.29 3.85 -16.65
CA ASN A 190 -13.91 2.73 -17.50
C ASN A 190 -14.49 2.92 -18.91
N ASN A 191 -15.72 3.42 -19.03
CA ASN A 191 -16.30 3.80 -20.32
C ASN A 191 -15.47 4.87 -21.01
N LEU A 192 -15.11 5.96 -20.33
CA LEU A 192 -14.22 7.01 -20.85
C LEU A 192 -12.91 6.42 -21.39
N ARG A 193 -12.23 5.61 -20.57
CA ARG A 193 -10.92 5.04 -20.89
C ARG A 193 -10.99 4.00 -22.00
N SER A 194 -12.13 3.33 -22.19
CA SER A 194 -12.32 2.36 -23.30
C SER A 194 -12.23 3.00 -24.68
N HIS A 195 -12.50 4.32 -24.78
CA HIS A 195 -12.43 5.08 -26.03
C HIS A 195 -11.04 5.69 -26.30
N ILE A 196 -10.08 5.53 -25.39
CA ILE A 196 -8.77 6.18 -25.45
C ILE A 196 -7.68 5.12 -25.54
N SER A 197 -6.83 5.22 -26.56
CA SER A 197 -5.59 4.42 -26.66
C SER A 197 -4.38 5.31 -26.36
N LEU A 198 -3.53 4.86 -25.43
CA LEU A 198 -2.32 5.59 -25.03
C LEU A 198 -1.06 4.84 -25.45
N VAL A 199 -0.15 5.55 -26.12
CA VAL A 199 1.20 5.06 -26.43
C VAL A 199 2.20 5.90 -25.65
N GLY A 200 2.69 5.35 -24.55
CA GLY A 200 3.66 6.02 -23.66
C GLY A 200 5.09 5.96 -24.18
N GLN A 201 5.96 6.79 -23.60
CA GLN A 201 7.40 6.77 -23.88
C GLN A 201 8.06 5.45 -23.47
N ASN A 202 7.60 4.87 -22.35
CA ASN A 202 8.01 3.55 -21.88
C ASN A 202 6.81 2.61 -22.01
N ILE A 203 6.97 1.54 -22.77
CA ILE A 203 5.94 0.51 -22.93
C ILE A 203 6.09 -0.49 -21.78
N THR A 204 4.99 -0.74 -21.06
CA THR A 204 4.93 -1.81 -20.06
C THR A 204 4.72 -3.14 -20.76
N LEU A 205 5.66 -4.07 -20.56
CA LEU A 205 5.50 -5.45 -21.00
C LEU A 205 5.22 -6.33 -19.77
N PHE A 206 4.14 -7.10 -19.86
CA PHE A 206 3.81 -8.13 -18.89
C PHE A 206 4.58 -9.40 -19.21
N ASN A 207 4.90 -10.18 -18.17
CA ASN A 207 5.58 -11.47 -18.30
C ASN A 207 4.64 -12.52 -18.90
N ASP A 208 4.35 -12.37 -20.19
CA ASP A 208 3.51 -13.23 -21.01
C ASP A 208 3.99 -13.14 -22.47
N THR A 209 3.30 -13.86 -23.35
CA THR A 209 3.50 -13.87 -24.78
C THR A 209 3.27 -12.52 -25.45
N ILE A 210 3.85 -12.32 -26.63
CA ILE A 210 3.71 -11.08 -27.41
C ILE A 210 2.25 -10.84 -27.82
N ASN A 211 1.50 -11.88 -28.21
CA ASN A 211 0.09 -11.74 -28.56
C ASN A 211 -0.72 -11.17 -27.39
N LYS A 212 -0.51 -11.68 -26.17
CA LYS A 212 -1.23 -11.19 -24.99
C LYS A 212 -0.85 -9.78 -24.57
N ASN A 213 0.41 -9.39 -24.80
CA ASN A 213 0.82 -7.99 -24.63
C ASN A 213 0.16 -7.06 -25.67
N ILE A 214 -0.02 -7.51 -26.92
CA ILE A 214 -0.70 -6.72 -27.97
C ILE A 214 -2.21 -6.63 -27.71
N SER A 215 -2.86 -7.70 -27.26
CA SER A 215 -4.30 -7.74 -26.96
C SER A 215 -4.62 -7.48 -25.49
N TYR A 216 -3.78 -6.71 -24.79
CA TYR A 216 -3.98 -6.41 -23.37
C TYR A 216 -5.31 -5.68 -23.15
N GLY A 217 -6.17 -6.21 -22.27
CA GLY A 217 -7.49 -5.66 -21.96
C GLY A 217 -8.64 -6.16 -22.86
N GLU A 218 -8.35 -6.91 -23.92
CA GLU A 218 -9.38 -7.57 -24.74
C GLU A 218 -9.79 -8.92 -24.13
N ILE A 219 -11.10 -9.18 -24.07
CA ILE A 219 -11.67 -10.44 -23.53
C ILE A 219 -11.51 -11.58 -24.55
N GLU A 220 -11.55 -11.29 -25.85
CA GLU A 220 -11.48 -12.29 -26.92
C GLU A 220 -10.23 -12.09 -27.80
N GLU A 221 -9.29 -13.03 -27.71
CA GLU A 221 -8.08 -13.00 -28.56
C GLU A 221 -8.40 -13.35 -30.02
N ASN A 222 -8.39 -12.35 -30.90
CA ASN A 222 -8.45 -12.56 -32.35
C ASN A 222 -7.06 -12.51 -32.97
N PHE A 223 -6.43 -13.68 -33.12
CA PHE A 223 -5.07 -13.81 -33.65
C PHE A 223 -4.85 -13.13 -35.01
N LYS A 224 -5.85 -13.14 -35.91
CA LYS A 224 -5.74 -12.49 -37.23
C LYS A 224 -5.66 -10.96 -37.09
N LYS A 225 -6.45 -10.37 -36.19
CA LYS A 225 -6.41 -8.92 -35.92
C LYS A 225 -5.06 -8.54 -35.30
N ILE A 226 -4.59 -9.31 -34.32
CA ILE A 226 -3.30 -9.09 -33.65
C ILE A 226 -2.16 -9.10 -34.67
N GLN A 227 -2.11 -10.11 -35.55
CA GLN A 227 -1.09 -10.19 -36.58
C GLN A 227 -1.18 -9.01 -37.58
N SER A 228 -2.38 -8.58 -37.94
CA SER A 228 -2.55 -7.40 -38.80
C SER A 228 -2.10 -6.11 -38.12
N ALA A 229 -2.34 -5.95 -36.81
CA ALA A 229 -1.92 -4.78 -36.06
C ALA A 229 -0.38 -4.72 -35.95
N ALA A 230 0.27 -5.85 -35.60
CA ALA A 230 1.72 -5.95 -35.55
C ALA A 230 2.38 -5.57 -36.89
N LYS A 231 1.87 -6.11 -38.00
CA LYS A 231 2.35 -5.77 -39.35
C LYS A 231 2.22 -4.28 -39.67
N LYS A 232 1.10 -3.63 -39.31
CA LYS A 232 0.89 -2.20 -39.54
C LYS A 232 1.81 -1.33 -38.67
N ALA A 233 2.21 -1.82 -37.51
CA ALA A 233 3.15 -1.15 -36.61
C ALA A 233 4.63 -1.40 -36.96
N ASN A 234 4.93 -2.11 -38.06
CA ASN A 234 6.27 -2.56 -38.44
C ASN A 234 6.95 -3.46 -37.40
N ALA A 235 6.17 -4.31 -36.72
CA ALA A 235 6.63 -5.30 -35.75
C ALA A 235 6.54 -6.74 -36.31
#